data_AF-A0A6N9TPK1-F1
#
_entry.id   AF-A0A6N9TPK1-F1
#
_cell.length_a   1.000
_cell.length_b   1.000
_cell.length_c   1.000
_cell.angle_alpha   90.00
_cell.angle_beta   90.00
_cell.angle_gamma   90.00
#
_symmetry.space_group_name_H-M   'P 1'
#
loop_
_entity.id
_entity.type
_entity.pdbx_description
1 polymer ?
#
loop_
_entity_poly.entity_id
_entity_poly.type
_entity_poly.pdbx_seq_one_letter_code
_entity_poly.pdbx_strand_id
1 'polypeptide(L)'
;MLCLAVAAFSAVQAAAATEPAAGAALEHLYLTGRVLDNHKEPVADAELQVLVNGEVQPVREGKHREAMDAFTTASDGSYHVVFGLPPGTLETARVELAVYKPSFARLKVPLSFEDMAVRGPDYYHALDIQLERTLGPAFWIATCIFLLAYILISFELLHRTLAAMLGAALMLLISYTLGTLDPDYHILSYERAVHAIDMNVVFLLMGMMIIVGILKNTGVFQWCAYKSYQLARGNVLALSSILMAFTAFASAFLDNVTTMLLLTPVTIEIALSLGISPLALLVPEILASNIGGTATLIGDPPNIMIGSYAGLTFMDFVVNLAPTVVASMVVLFVYSKFAYGGDYARARVEDVPAFIEKLREEYRITDRSLLTVGLIVMGITVAFFLTHGFWHMEVSIAALFGASVLFTYGIATKRVDLLKLIEKDIEWATLLFFIFLFILVGAVEETGLLALISDWVLRLSEGNLVAAICLILWVSAIMSAFVDNIPFTATMLPIVAYLTRVIPGADSGVLWWALAFGACFGGNGTMIGASANVVTLGIAEAAGHPVRFFQFMKVAFLYMVLSVGLANVWLLLFY
;
A
#
# COMPACT_ATOMS: atom_id res chain seq x y z
N MET A 1 -10.74 49.36 7.71
CA MET A 1 -9.45 49.23 8.43
C MET A 1 -8.67 47.96 8.01
N LEU A 2 -8.81 47.52 6.75
CA LEU A 2 -8.12 46.33 6.20
C LEU A 2 -7.39 46.61 4.86
N CYS A 3 -7.45 47.84 4.33
CA CYS A 3 -6.76 48.22 3.09
C CYS A 3 -5.46 49.01 3.31
N LEU A 4 -5.09 49.29 4.56
CA LEU A 4 -3.88 50.08 4.91
C LEU A 4 -2.72 49.23 5.44
N ALA A 5 -2.92 47.92 5.66
CA ALA A 5 -1.85 46.99 6.07
C ALA A 5 -1.10 46.36 4.87
N VAL A 6 -1.68 46.39 3.67
CA VAL A 6 -1.05 45.84 2.44
C VAL A 6 -0.03 46.80 1.83
N ALA A 7 -0.10 48.10 2.13
CA ALA A 7 0.83 49.11 1.63
C ALA A 7 2.11 49.25 2.48
N ALA A 8 2.19 48.62 3.65
CA ALA A 8 3.37 48.66 4.52
C ALA A 8 4.34 47.49 4.28
N PHE A 9 3.93 46.45 3.54
CA PHE A 9 4.79 45.32 3.18
C PHE A 9 5.55 45.52 1.87
N SER A 10 5.20 46.53 1.08
CA SER A 10 5.86 46.87 -0.20
C SER A 10 6.97 47.93 -0.07
N ALA A 11 7.35 48.33 1.15
CA ALA A 11 8.34 49.38 1.41
C ALA A 11 9.60 48.94 2.17
N VAL A 12 9.80 47.63 2.38
CA VAL A 12 11.02 47.08 3.03
C VAL A 12 11.82 46.16 2.09
N GLN A 13 11.47 46.11 0.80
CA GLN A 13 12.20 45.38 -0.23
C GLN A 13 12.75 46.34 -1.31
N ALA A 14 13.60 47.25 -0.85
CA ALA A 14 14.48 48.02 -1.70
C ALA A 14 15.86 48.13 -1.02
N ALA A 15 16.37 46.99 -0.55
CA ALA A 15 17.81 46.83 -0.40
C ALA A 15 18.35 46.58 -1.80
N ALA A 16 19.24 47.45 -2.25
CA ALA A 16 19.69 47.56 -3.62
C ALA A 16 20.35 46.26 -4.13
N ALA A 17 19.59 45.43 -4.84
CA ALA A 17 20.14 44.56 -5.86
C ALA A 17 20.62 45.49 -6.98
N THR A 18 21.92 45.73 -7.04
CA THR A 18 22.54 46.43 -8.15
C THR A 18 22.44 45.52 -9.37
N GLU A 19 21.50 45.80 -10.27
CA GLU A 19 21.54 45.20 -11.62
C GLU A 19 22.90 45.55 -12.22
N PRO A 20 23.73 44.57 -12.61
CA PRO A 20 24.93 44.87 -13.37
C PRO A 20 24.48 45.49 -14.70
N ALA A 21 25.06 46.64 -15.02
CA ALA A 21 24.79 47.39 -16.24
C ALA A 21 24.74 46.45 -17.46
N ALA A 22 23.72 46.64 -18.30
CA ALA A 22 23.56 45.89 -19.55
C ALA A 22 24.84 45.93 -20.38
N GLY A 23 25.62 44.84 -20.34
CA GLY A 23 26.91 44.72 -21.03
C GLY A 23 28.11 44.27 -20.17
N ALA A 24 27.96 44.06 -18.85
CA ALA A 24 29.05 43.50 -18.04
C ALA A 24 29.31 42.02 -18.39
N ALA A 25 30.57 41.65 -18.64
CA ALA A 25 30.97 40.24 -18.74
C ALA A 25 30.66 39.56 -17.40
N LEU A 26 29.89 38.47 -17.42
CA LEU A 26 29.59 37.66 -16.24
C LEU A 26 30.42 36.38 -16.29
N GLU A 27 30.84 35.92 -15.11
CA GLU A 27 31.32 34.57 -14.91
C GLU A 27 30.13 33.65 -14.70
N HIS A 28 30.16 32.45 -15.30
CA HIS A 28 29.08 31.49 -15.14
C HIS A 28 29.55 30.34 -14.27
N LEU A 29 28.86 30.10 -13.16
CA LEU A 29 29.09 28.96 -12.29
C LEU A 29 28.05 27.87 -12.59
N TYR A 30 28.50 26.77 -13.15
CA TYR A 30 27.73 25.56 -13.42
C TYR A 30 27.91 24.58 -12.27
N LEU A 31 26.82 24.33 -11.53
CA LEU A 31 26.78 23.37 -10.44
C LEU A 31 25.92 22.17 -10.86
N THR A 32 26.45 20.97 -10.66
CA THR A 32 25.71 19.74 -10.92
C THR A 32 26.00 18.69 -9.86
N GLY A 33 25.02 17.83 -9.58
CA GLY A 33 25.16 16.74 -8.61
C GLY A 33 23.82 16.26 -8.12
N ARG A 34 23.83 15.53 -7.00
CA ARG A 34 22.63 15.04 -6.32
C ARG A 34 22.60 15.44 -4.86
N VAL A 35 21.40 15.75 -4.35
CA VAL A 35 21.14 15.84 -2.92
C VAL A 35 20.60 14.50 -2.45
N LEU A 36 21.25 13.92 -1.45
CA LEU A 36 20.95 12.60 -0.89
C LEU A 36 20.71 12.71 0.62
N ASP A 37 19.88 11.83 1.19
CA ASP A 37 19.71 11.74 2.64
C ASP A 37 20.69 10.76 3.30
N ASN A 38 20.51 10.51 4.59
CA ASN A 38 21.33 9.59 5.38
C ASN A 38 21.27 8.13 4.90
N HIS A 39 20.22 7.76 4.17
CA HIS A 39 20.05 6.45 3.55
C HIS A 39 20.56 6.40 2.11
N LYS A 40 21.18 7.49 1.64
CA LYS A 40 21.61 7.71 0.25
C LYS A 40 20.43 7.72 -0.73
N GLU A 41 19.23 7.97 -0.23
CA GLU A 41 18.06 8.16 -1.08
C GLU A 41 18.02 9.60 -1.61
N PRO A 42 17.55 9.81 -2.84
CA PRO A 42 17.46 11.14 -3.42
C PRO A 42 16.48 12.03 -2.65
N VAL A 43 16.91 13.26 -2.37
CA VAL A 43 16.08 14.29 -1.73
C VAL A 43 15.50 15.19 -2.82
N ALA A 44 14.25 14.94 -3.18
CA ALA A 44 13.49 15.80 -4.10
C ALA A 44 13.09 17.13 -3.46
N ASP A 45 12.79 18.15 -4.26
CA ASP A 45 12.28 19.45 -3.80
C ASP A 45 13.16 20.17 -2.74
N ALA A 46 14.44 19.83 -2.65
CA ALA A 46 15.38 20.59 -1.83
C ALA A 46 15.70 21.92 -2.54
N GLU A 47 15.64 23.00 -1.80
CA GLU A 47 15.92 24.36 -2.25
C GLU A 47 17.43 24.62 -2.23
N LEU A 48 17.99 25.04 -3.37
CA LEU A 48 19.38 25.41 -3.56
C LEU A 48 19.49 26.91 -3.83
N GLN A 49 20.34 27.58 -3.06
CA GLN A 49 20.66 29.00 -3.20
C GLN A 49 22.17 29.21 -3.15
N VAL A 50 22.72 30.03 -4.06
CA VAL A 50 24.13 30.44 -3.97
C VAL A 50 24.24 31.73 -3.17
N LEU A 51 25.08 31.70 -2.15
CA LEU A 51 25.41 32.82 -1.29
C LEU A 51 26.80 33.34 -1.66
N VAL A 52 26.92 34.64 -1.93
CA VAL A 52 28.21 35.33 -2.09
C VAL A 52 28.37 36.29 -0.92
N ASN A 53 29.38 36.05 -0.08
CA ASN A 53 29.60 36.78 1.18
C ASN A 53 28.36 36.80 2.09
N GLY A 54 27.49 35.78 1.98
CA GLY A 54 26.25 35.66 2.75
C GLY A 54 25.01 36.28 2.10
N GLU A 55 25.12 36.94 0.95
CA GLU A 55 23.98 37.47 0.18
C GLU A 55 23.55 36.49 -0.92
N VAL A 56 22.23 36.26 -1.05
CA VAL A 56 21.65 35.37 -2.05
C VAL A 56 21.82 35.97 -3.44
N GLN A 57 22.35 35.18 -4.37
CA GLN A 57 22.50 35.55 -5.77
C GLN A 57 21.36 34.97 -6.62
N PRO A 58 20.81 35.74 -7.57
CA PRO A 58 19.73 35.27 -8.43
C PRO A 58 20.19 34.15 -9.37
N VAL A 59 19.36 33.11 -9.50
CA VAL A 59 19.54 31.99 -10.43
C VAL A 59 19.19 32.44 -11.84
N ARG A 60 20.02 32.10 -12.84
CA ARG A 60 19.69 32.29 -14.27
C ARG A 60 19.42 30.93 -14.93
N GLU A 61 18.15 30.61 -15.13
CA GLU A 61 17.76 29.40 -15.85
C GLU A 61 17.74 29.64 -17.38
N GLY A 62 18.89 29.43 -18.02
CA GLY A 62 19.03 29.57 -19.48
C GLY A 62 19.00 31.02 -19.99
N LYS A 63 19.07 31.19 -21.32
CA LYS A 63 19.24 32.53 -21.95
C LYS A 63 17.99 33.43 -21.93
N HIS A 64 16.81 32.94 -21.51
CA HIS A 64 15.53 33.63 -21.70
C HIS A 64 14.48 33.48 -20.57
N ARG A 65 14.84 33.10 -19.34
CA ARG A 65 13.87 33.09 -18.21
C ARG A 65 14.26 34.05 -17.09
N GLU A 66 13.23 34.54 -16.40
CA GLU A 66 13.31 35.48 -15.27
C GLU A 66 14.23 34.94 -14.15
N ALA A 67 14.87 35.86 -13.42
CA ALA A 67 15.71 35.52 -12.28
C ALA A 67 14.85 34.90 -11.17
N MET A 68 15.20 33.69 -10.74
CA MET A 68 14.56 33.04 -9.58
C MET A 68 15.50 33.11 -8.38
N ASP A 69 14.96 33.31 -7.18
CA ASP A 69 15.76 33.40 -5.95
C ASP A 69 16.31 32.04 -5.50
N ALA A 70 15.71 30.94 -5.98
CA ALA A 70 16.13 29.57 -5.65
C ALA A 70 15.77 28.55 -6.74
N PHE A 71 16.52 27.44 -6.75
CA PHE A 71 16.28 26.28 -7.61
C PHE A 71 15.90 25.07 -6.74
N THR A 72 14.98 24.22 -7.21
CA THR A 72 14.62 22.99 -6.51
C THR A 72 15.16 21.75 -7.23
N THR A 73 15.69 20.78 -6.46
CA THR A 73 16.13 19.49 -7.00
C THR A 73 14.98 18.75 -7.69
N ALA A 74 15.30 17.99 -8.74
CA ALA A 74 14.37 17.06 -9.38
C ALA A 74 13.98 15.89 -8.46
N SER A 75 13.03 15.06 -8.91
CA SER A 75 12.51 13.91 -8.14
C SER A 75 13.57 12.85 -7.81
N ASP A 76 14.65 12.77 -8.60
CA ASP A 76 15.80 11.91 -8.37
C ASP A 76 16.92 12.61 -7.57
N GLY A 77 16.61 13.74 -6.93
CA GLY A 77 17.53 14.55 -6.14
C GLY A 77 18.58 15.27 -6.97
N SER A 78 18.56 15.13 -8.31
CA SER A 78 19.53 15.78 -9.17
C SER A 78 19.29 17.28 -9.27
N TYR A 79 20.38 18.02 -9.44
CA TYR A 79 20.34 19.43 -9.77
C TYR A 79 21.36 19.76 -10.85
N HIS A 80 21.00 20.75 -11.67
CA HIS A 80 21.87 21.34 -12.66
C HIS A 80 21.53 22.82 -12.76
N VAL A 81 22.35 23.67 -12.15
CA VAL A 81 22.04 25.09 -11.97
C VAL A 81 23.19 25.93 -12.49
N VAL A 82 22.83 27.06 -13.10
CA VAL A 82 23.79 28.05 -13.61
C VAL A 82 23.57 29.38 -12.91
N PHE A 83 24.63 29.90 -12.30
CA PHE A 83 24.63 31.20 -11.64
C PHE A 83 25.50 32.18 -12.42
N GLY A 84 24.99 33.38 -12.64
CA GLY A 84 25.77 34.48 -13.21
C GLY A 84 26.38 35.30 -12.09
N LEU A 85 27.71 35.33 -12.00
CA LEU A 85 28.44 36.06 -10.97
C LEU A 85 29.23 37.23 -11.60
N PRO A 86 29.43 38.34 -10.86
CA PRO A 86 30.36 39.39 -11.28
C PRO A 86 31.79 38.82 -11.44
N PRO A 87 32.62 39.35 -12.36
CA PRO A 87 33.97 38.85 -12.59
C PRO A 87 34.86 38.87 -11.34
N GLY A 88 35.68 37.83 -11.15
CA GLY A 88 36.61 37.70 -10.03
C GLY A 88 35.94 37.36 -8.69
N THR A 89 34.63 37.13 -8.66
CA THR A 89 33.90 36.82 -7.42
C THR A 89 34.33 35.47 -6.85
N LEU A 90 34.53 34.45 -7.70
CA LEU A 90 34.92 33.11 -7.26
C LEU A 90 36.34 33.05 -6.67
N GLU A 91 37.21 33.98 -7.07
CA GLU A 91 38.59 34.05 -6.57
C GLU A 91 38.72 34.91 -5.30
N THR A 92 37.81 35.88 -5.10
CA THR A 92 37.97 36.93 -4.07
C THR A 92 36.90 36.91 -2.98
N ALA A 93 35.76 36.28 -3.22
CA ALA A 93 34.63 36.24 -2.30
C ALA A 93 34.39 34.83 -1.76
N ARG A 94 33.75 34.75 -0.59
CA ARG A 94 33.28 33.48 -0.03
C ARG A 94 31.99 33.09 -0.75
N VAL A 95 32.05 32.06 -1.57
CA VAL A 95 30.89 31.49 -2.26
C VAL A 95 30.45 30.22 -1.56
N GLU A 96 29.17 30.12 -1.21
CA GLU A 96 28.60 28.95 -0.55
C GLU A 96 27.31 28.53 -1.25
N LEU A 97 27.08 27.23 -1.35
CA LEU A 97 25.81 26.66 -1.75
C LEU A 97 25.00 26.33 -0.49
N ALA A 98 23.93 27.09 -0.25
CA ALA A 98 22.95 26.78 0.78
C ALA A 98 21.92 25.79 0.23
N VAL A 99 21.70 24.72 0.99
CA VAL A 99 20.69 23.70 0.69
C VAL A 99 19.75 23.57 1.86
N TYR A 100 18.46 23.58 1.58
CA TYR A 100 17.42 23.48 2.59
C TYR A 100 16.22 22.69 2.09
N LYS A 101 15.67 21.86 2.98
CA LYS A 101 14.36 21.24 2.84
C LYS A 101 13.73 21.10 4.24
N PRO A 102 12.41 21.26 4.39
CA PRO A 102 11.72 20.95 5.65
C PRO A 102 12.02 19.52 6.11
N SER A 103 12.15 19.32 7.42
CA SER A 103 12.59 18.04 8.05
C SER A 103 14.05 17.64 7.78
N PHE A 104 14.87 18.56 7.27
CA PHE A 104 16.32 18.38 7.11
C PHE A 104 17.11 19.53 7.78
N ALA A 105 18.39 19.27 8.05
CA ALA A 105 19.31 20.27 8.57
C ALA A 105 19.68 21.26 7.45
N ARG A 106 19.67 22.56 7.76
CA ARG A 106 20.19 23.57 6.84
C ARG A 106 21.68 23.35 6.66
N LEU A 107 22.10 23.15 5.41
CA LEU A 107 23.50 22.91 5.08
C LEU A 107 24.02 24.07 4.22
N LYS A 108 25.25 24.50 4.52
CA LYS A 108 25.99 25.44 3.68
C LYS A 108 27.29 24.78 3.26
N VAL A 109 27.45 24.55 1.97
CA VAL A 109 28.64 23.92 1.40
C VAL A 109 29.52 25.03 0.83
N PRO A 110 30.74 25.26 1.37
CA PRO A 110 31.66 26.23 0.79
C PRO A 110 32.12 25.72 -0.59
N LEU A 111 32.14 26.62 -1.57
CA LEU A 111 32.61 26.34 -2.92
C LEU A 111 33.99 26.94 -3.10
N SER A 112 34.98 26.07 -3.32
CA SER A 112 36.39 26.47 -3.51
C SER A 112 36.73 26.50 -4.99
N PHE A 113 37.36 27.59 -5.44
CA PHE A 113 37.83 27.72 -6.82
C PHE A 113 38.77 26.58 -7.26
N GLU A 114 39.61 26.09 -6.35
CA GLU A 114 40.61 25.04 -6.63
C GLU A 114 39.99 23.71 -7.08
N ASP A 115 38.74 23.45 -6.69
CA ASP A 115 38.00 22.22 -7.00
C ASP A 115 37.15 22.34 -8.28
N MET A 116 37.30 23.45 -9.04
CA MET A 116 36.50 23.74 -10.22
C MET A 116 37.26 23.53 -11.52
N ALA A 117 36.58 23.00 -12.52
CA ALA A 117 37.08 23.00 -13.89
C ALA A 117 36.77 24.36 -14.55
N VAL A 118 37.76 24.97 -15.20
CA VAL A 118 37.65 26.33 -15.77
C VAL A 118 37.74 26.27 -17.30
N ARG A 119 36.82 26.94 -17.99
CA ARG A 119 36.83 27.11 -19.46
C ARG A 119 36.42 28.53 -19.85
N GLY A 120 37.40 29.43 -19.97
CA GLY A 120 37.11 30.84 -20.26
C GLY A 120 36.42 31.49 -19.06
N PRO A 121 35.26 32.16 -19.22
CA PRO A 121 34.49 32.73 -18.11
C PRO A 121 33.58 31.71 -17.38
N ASP A 122 33.62 30.44 -17.78
CA ASP A 122 32.73 29.40 -17.26
C ASP A 122 33.48 28.49 -16.27
N TYR A 123 32.87 28.28 -15.11
CA TYR A 123 33.35 27.46 -14.00
C TYR A 123 32.41 26.29 -13.78
N TYR A 124 32.95 25.08 -13.66
CA TYR A 124 32.16 23.86 -13.53
C TYR A 124 32.56 23.14 -12.25
N HIS A 125 31.57 22.77 -11.44
CA HIS A 125 31.79 21.99 -10.24
C HIS A 125 30.70 20.91 -10.10
N ALA A 126 31.14 19.68 -9.90
CA ALA A 126 30.28 18.52 -9.70
C ALA A 126 30.43 18.04 -8.26
N LEU A 127 29.36 18.07 -7.48
CA LEU A 127 29.41 17.72 -6.06
C LEU A 127 28.10 17.05 -5.63
N ASP A 128 28.18 15.96 -4.89
CA ASP A 128 27.01 15.35 -4.25
C ASP A 128 26.89 15.87 -2.81
N ILE A 129 25.66 16.16 -2.39
CA ILE A 129 25.34 16.78 -1.11
C ILE A 129 24.59 15.78 -0.24
N GLN A 130 25.11 15.50 0.94
CA GLN A 130 24.38 14.72 1.93
C GLN A 130 23.64 15.65 2.90
N LEU A 131 22.31 15.54 2.94
CA LEU A 131 21.44 16.34 3.79
C LEU A 131 20.90 15.48 4.94
N GLU A 132 21.25 15.86 6.17
CA GLU A 132 20.85 15.09 7.35
C GLU A 132 19.41 15.41 7.77
N ARG A 133 18.63 14.38 8.11
CA ARG A 133 17.24 14.56 8.60
C ARG A 133 17.21 15.19 10.00
N THR A 134 16.21 16.02 10.25
CA THR A 134 15.96 16.67 11.54
C THR A 134 14.53 16.43 12.02
N LEU A 135 14.36 16.32 13.34
CA LEU A 135 13.05 16.10 13.97
C LEU A 135 12.32 17.42 14.21
N GLY A 136 12.02 18.14 13.12
CA GLY A 136 11.36 19.44 13.14
C GLY A 136 9.84 19.40 13.40
N PRO A 137 9.16 20.55 13.33
CA PRO A 137 7.71 20.64 13.49
C PRO A 137 6.93 19.77 12.52
N ALA A 138 7.26 19.80 11.22
CA ALA A 138 6.63 18.96 10.20
C ALA A 138 6.68 17.47 10.56
N PHE A 139 7.83 16.96 11.02
CA PHE A 139 8.00 15.58 11.47
C PHE A 139 7.02 15.20 12.58
N TRP A 140 6.96 16.00 13.65
CA TRP A 140 6.10 15.68 14.80
C TRP A 140 4.62 15.81 14.46
N ILE A 141 4.24 16.82 13.68
CA ILE A 141 2.86 17.01 13.24
C ILE A 141 2.42 15.83 12.36
N ALA A 142 3.23 15.48 11.35
CA ALA A 142 2.93 14.36 10.46
C ALA A 142 2.82 13.04 11.26
N THR A 143 3.79 12.78 12.14
CA THR A 143 3.80 11.59 13.01
C THR A 143 2.55 11.54 13.89
N CYS A 144 2.17 12.64 14.55
CA CYS A 144 0.99 12.69 15.39
C CYS A 144 -0.32 12.44 14.61
N ILE A 145 -0.48 13.09 13.45
CA ILE A 145 -1.66 12.90 12.60
C ILE A 145 -1.72 11.45 12.09
N PHE A 146 -0.58 10.93 11.64
CA PHE A 146 -0.46 9.56 11.17
C PHE A 146 -0.82 8.55 12.26
N LEU A 147 -0.22 8.65 13.45
CA LEU A 147 -0.52 7.77 14.57
C LEU A 147 -1.98 7.87 15.01
N LEU A 148 -2.55 9.07 15.01
CA LEU A 148 -3.98 9.25 15.31
C LEU A 148 -4.87 8.57 14.27
N ALA A 149 -4.63 8.80 12.98
CA ALA A 149 -5.37 8.15 11.90
C ALA A 149 -5.22 6.62 11.98
N TYR A 150 -4.01 6.14 12.26
CA TYR A 150 -3.70 4.73 12.40
C TYR A 150 -4.43 4.09 13.59
N ILE A 151 -4.50 4.76 14.74
CA ILE A 151 -5.29 4.32 15.91
C ILE A 151 -6.79 4.27 15.55
N LEU A 152 -7.32 5.32 14.90
CA LEU A 152 -8.72 5.37 14.49
C LEU A 152 -9.10 4.23 13.55
N ILE A 153 -8.21 3.88 12.60
CA ILE A 153 -8.40 2.76 11.68
C ILE A 153 -8.29 1.42 12.42
N SER A 154 -7.21 1.21 13.18
CA SER A 154 -6.90 -0.08 13.80
C SER A 154 -7.95 -0.52 14.82
N PHE A 155 -8.47 0.43 15.61
CA PHE A 155 -9.50 0.16 16.60
C PHE A 155 -10.93 0.35 16.06
N GLU A 156 -11.08 0.58 14.76
CA GLU A 156 -12.35 0.83 14.08
C GLU A 156 -13.22 1.91 14.76
N LEU A 157 -12.58 2.90 15.39
CA LEU A 157 -13.27 4.00 16.09
C LEU A 157 -13.96 4.95 15.11
N LEU A 158 -13.46 4.98 13.87
CA LEU A 158 -14.01 5.72 12.75
C LEU A 158 -13.90 4.85 11.50
N HIS A 159 -14.84 4.99 10.56
CA HIS A 159 -14.75 4.30 9.27
C HIS A 159 -13.39 4.57 8.61
N ARG A 160 -12.65 3.52 8.25
CA ARG A 160 -11.26 3.59 7.78
C ARG A 160 -11.00 4.66 6.71
N THR A 161 -11.91 4.76 5.73
CA THR A 161 -11.86 5.76 4.65
C THR A 161 -11.90 7.19 5.19
N LEU A 162 -12.78 7.47 6.16
CA LEU A 162 -12.91 8.81 6.76
C LEU A 162 -11.67 9.16 7.59
N ALA A 163 -11.14 8.21 8.35
CA ALA A 163 -9.91 8.40 9.13
C ALA A 163 -8.72 8.73 8.22
N ALA A 164 -8.51 7.95 7.15
CA ALA A 164 -7.46 8.20 6.17
C ALA A 164 -7.66 9.55 5.46
N MET A 165 -8.88 9.85 5.00
CA MET A 165 -9.21 11.09 4.31
C MET A 165 -8.99 12.33 5.18
N LEU A 166 -9.46 12.31 6.43
CA LEU A 166 -9.26 13.42 7.37
C LEU A 166 -7.79 13.63 7.67
N GLY A 167 -7.03 12.55 7.88
CA GLY A 167 -5.60 12.63 8.13
C GLY A 167 -4.83 13.23 6.95
N ALA A 168 -5.05 12.72 5.73
CA ALA A 168 -4.44 13.23 4.51
C ALA A 168 -4.82 14.69 4.24
N ALA A 169 -6.10 15.03 4.36
CA ALA A 169 -6.59 16.39 4.18
C ALA A 169 -5.97 17.36 5.20
N LEU A 170 -5.82 16.94 6.46
CA LEU A 170 -5.20 17.77 7.51
C LEU A 170 -3.71 18.00 7.25
N MET A 171 -2.97 16.98 6.84
CA MET A 171 -1.55 17.12 6.48
C MET A 171 -1.34 18.08 5.30
N LEU A 172 -2.16 17.97 4.26
CA LEU A 172 -2.11 18.88 3.11
C LEU A 172 -2.54 20.30 3.52
N LEU A 173 -3.60 20.44 4.31
CA LEU A 173 -4.06 21.74 4.80
C LEU A 173 -2.96 22.44 5.60
N ILE A 174 -2.29 21.73 6.52
CA ILE A 174 -1.19 22.29 7.31
C ILE A 174 -0.02 22.68 6.40
N SER A 175 0.35 21.83 5.43
CA SER A 175 1.45 22.07 4.51
C SER A 175 1.27 23.34 3.67
N TYR A 176 0.04 23.66 3.27
CA TYR A 176 -0.29 24.83 2.43
C TYR A 176 -0.82 26.03 3.20
N THR A 177 -1.02 25.92 4.52
CA THR A 177 -1.39 27.06 5.37
C THR A 177 -0.23 27.45 6.27
N LEU A 178 0.06 26.66 7.31
CA LEU A 178 1.17 26.89 8.22
C LEU A 178 2.53 26.75 7.51
N GLY A 179 2.67 25.76 6.62
CA GLY A 179 3.89 25.58 5.82
C GLY A 179 4.18 26.74 4.87
N THR A 180 3.16 27.50 4.45
CA THR A 180 3.34 28.73 3.66
C THR A 180 3.81 29.91 4.51
N LEU A 181 3.43 29.94 5.80
CA LEU A 181 3.87 30.98 6.74
C LEU A 181 5.28 30.69 7.28
N ASP A 182 5.56 29.41 7.54
CA ASP A 182 6.83 28.91 8.04
C ASP A 182 7.15 27.57 7.35
N PRO A 183 8.17 27.53 6.46
CA PRO A 183 8.54 26.32 5.73
C PRO A 183 8.82 25.10 6.62
N ASP A 184 9.23 25.27 7.88
CA ASP A 184 9.48 24.15 8.81
C ASP A 184 8.21 23.36 9.18
N TYR A 185 7.01 23.88 8.84
CA TYR A 185 5.71 23.22 8.99
C TYR A 185 5.22 22.53 7.71
N HIS A 186 5.94 22.66 6.60
CA HIS A 186 5.57 22.00 5.35
C HIS A 186 5.86 20.49 5.44
N ILE A 187 4.82 19.66 5.31
CA ILE A 187 4.91 18.20 5.48
C ILE A 187 5.09 17.52 4.13
N LEU A 188 4.19 17.79 3.19
CA LEU A 188 4.09 17.12 1.89
C LEU A 188 3.48 18.07 0.86
N SER A 189 4.13 18.19 -0.30
CA SER A 189 3.59 18.96 -1.44
C SER A 189 2.48 18.17 -2.14
N TYR A 190 1.63 18.88 -2.90
CA TYR A 190 0.54 18.30 -3.67
C TYR A 190 1.06 17.33 -4.72
N GLU A 191 2.13 17.68 -5.43
CA GLU A 191 2.78 16.85 -6.43
C GLU A 191 3.29 15.55 -5.79
N ARG A 192 3.98 15.64 -4.65
CA ARG A 192 4.46 14.47 -3.90
C ARG A 192 3.30 13.63 -3.37
N ALA A 193 2.22 14.25 -2.90
CA ALA A 193 1.01 13.54 -2.48
C ALA A 193 0.38 12.75 -3.62
N VAL A 194 0.29 13.32 -4.82
CA VAL A 194 -0.20 12.61 -6.01
C VAL A 194 0.76 11.49 -6.40
N HIS A 195 2.07 11.73 -6.35
CA HIS A 195 3.09 10.71 -6.64
C HIS A 195 3.12 9.56 -5.63
N ALA A 196 2.74 9.81 -4.37
CA ALA A 196 2.66 8.78 -3.35
C ALA A 196 1.53 7.77 -3.64
N ILE A 197 0.51 8.16 -4.41
CA ILE A 197 -0.62 7.29 -4.75
C ILE A 197 -0.18 6.22 -5.75
N ASP A 198 -0.25 4.95 -5.34
CA ASP A 198 -0.07 3.83 -6.24
C ASP A 198 -1.34 3.61 -7.10
N MET A 199 -1.32 4.17 -8.31
CA MET A 199 -2.43 4.04 -9.26
C MET A 199 -2.57 2.62 -9.82
N ASN A 200 -1.51 1.81 -9.80
CA ASN A 200 -1.58 0.41 -10.21
C ASN A 200 -2.44 -0.38 -9.21
N VAL A 201 -2.22 -0.19 -7.91
CA VAL A 201 -3.07 -0.78 -6.85
C VAL A 201 -4.53 -0.35 -7.02
N VAL A 202 -4.77 0.96 -7.15
CA VAL A 202 -6.13 1.53 -7.27
C VAL A 202 -6.87 0.99 -8.49
N PHE A 203 -6.23 1.01 -9.66
CA PHE A 203 -6.86 0.53 -10.89
C PHE A 203 -7.00 -0.99 -10.96
N LEU A 204 -6.07 -1.74 -10.39
CA LEU A 204 -6.19 -3.19 -10.28
C LEU A 204 -7.41 -3.57 -9.44
N LEU A 205 -7.55 -2.96 -8.25
CA LEU A 205 -8.71 -3.18 -7.38
C LEU A 205 -10.00 -2.78 -8.07
N MET A 206 -10.05 -1.61 -8.71
CA MET A 206 -11.23 -1.17 -9.46
C MET A 206 -11.62 -2.15 -10.56
N GLY A 207 -10.65 -2.61 -11.37
CA GLY A 207 -10.89 -3.58 -12.44
C GLY A 207 -11.44 -4.90 -11.91
N MET A 208 -10.84 -5.43 -10.84
CA MET A 208 -11.30 -6.66 -10.21
C MET A 208 -12.70 -6.50 -9.58
N MET A 209 -12.95 -5.42 -8.84
CA MET A 209 -14.28 -5.13 -8.26
C MET A 209 -15.36 -5.06 -9.33
N ILE A 210 -15.08 -4.48 -10.51
CA ILE A 210 -16.02 -4.45 -11.64
C ILE A 210 -16.29 -5.87 -12.16
N ILE A 211 -15.24 -6.68 -12.43
CA ILE A 211 -15.41 -8.04 -12.95
C ILE A 211 -16.22 -8.89 -11.98
N VAL A 212 -15.87 -8.85 -10.69
CA VAL A 212 -16.53 -9.65 -9.65
C VAL A 212 -17.94 -9.14 -9.37
N GLY A 213 -18.13 -7.82 -9.35
CA GLY A 213 -19.43 -7.16 -9.24
C GLY A 213 -20.40 -7.56 -10.35
N ILE A 214 -19.90 -7.78 -11.58
CA ILE A 214 -20.72 -8.32 -12.66
C ILE A 214 -21.01 -9.82 -12.45
N LEU A 215 -19.98 -10.60 -12.12
CA LEU A 215 -20.11 -12.05 -11.94
C LEU A 215 -21.04 -12.43 -10.78
N LYS A 216 -21.07 -11.68 -9.68
CA LYS A 216 -21.96 -11.99 -8.54
C LYS A 216 -23.44 -11.91 -8.92
N ASN A 217 -23.82 -11.05 -9.88
CA ASN A 217 -25.20 -10.95 -10.36
C ASN A 217 -25.67 -12.21 -11.12
N THR A 218 -24.74 -13.13 -11.50
CA THR A 218 -25.06 -14.40 -12.18
C THR A 218 -25.46 -15.54 -11.23
N GLY A 219 -25.34 -15.35 -9.92
CA GLY A 219 -25.60 -16.39 -8.91
C GLY A 219 -24.50 -17.46 -8.81
N VAL A 220 -23.32 -17.25 -9.43
CA VAL A 220 -22.24 -18.23 -9.46
C VAL A 220 -21.74 -18.62 -8.06
N PHE A 221 -21.66 -17.66 -7.13
CA PHE A 221 -21.13 -17.90 -5.79
C PHE A 221 -22.09 -18.74 -4.94
N GLN A 222 -23.39 -18.41 -4.98
CA GLN A 222 -24.44 -19.21 -4.35
C GLN A 222 -24.47 -20.62 -4.95
N TRP A 223 -24.35 -20.73 -6.28
CA TRP A 223 -24.30 -22.01 -6.97
C TRP A 223 -23.08 -22.85 -6.54
N CYS A 224 -21.90 -22.25 -6.39
CA CYS A 224 -20.70 -22.93 -5.90
C CYS A 224 -20.90 -23.44 -4.48
N ALA A 225 -21.50 -22.66 -3.59
CA ALA A 225 -21.79 -23.09 -2.23
C ALA A 225 -22.81 -24.25 -2.18
N TYR A 226 -23.87 -24.22 -3.00
CA TYR A 226 -24.74 -25.38 -3.21
C TYR A 226 -23.96 -26.61 -3.67
N LYS A 227 -23.04 -26.44 -4.64
CA LYS A 227 -22.20 -27.53 -5.13
C LYS A 227 -21.28 -28.09 -4.06
N SER A 228 -20.72 -27.25 -3.19
CA SER A 228 -19.94 -27.67 -2.04
C SER A 228 -20.76 -28.56 -1.10
N TYR A 229 -22.01 -28.19 -0.82
CA TYR A 229 -22.92 -29.01 -0.03
C TYR A 229 -23.27 -30.35 -0.70
N GLN A 230 -23.59 -30.33 -2.00
CA GLN A 230 -23.88 -31.53 -2.77
C GLN A 230 -22.69 -32.52 -2.80
N LEU A 231 -21.48 -32.01 -2.94
CA LEU A 231 -20.25 -32.82 -2.92
C LEU A 231 -19.97 -33.41 -1.54
N ALA A 232 -20.29 -32.68 -0.48
CA ALA A 232 -20.11 -33.13 0.90
C ALA A 232 -21.05 -34.28 1.31
N ARG A 233 -22.17 -34.47 0.61
CA ARG A 233 -23.15 -35.56 0.82
C ARG A 233 -23.56 -35.73 2.29
N GLY A 234 -23.75 -34.63 3.00
CA GLY A 234 -24.15 -34.63 4.42
C GLY A 234 -23.00 -34.82 5.42
N ASN A 235 -21.75 -34.99 4.99
CA ASN A 235 -20.61 -35.00 5.89
C ASN A 235 -20.11 -33.57 6.15
N VAL A 236 -20.31 -33.06 7.36
CA VAL A 236 -19.96 -31.68 7.74
C VAL A 236 -18.45 -31.41 7.73
N LEU A 237 -17.62 -32.40 8.07
CA LEU A 237 -16.17 -32.25 7.97
C LEU A 237 -15.74 -32.10 6.51
N ALA A 238 -16.32 -32.92 5.61
CA ALA A 238 -16.08 -32.81 4.18
C ALA A 238 -16.59 -31.46 3.64
N LEU A 239 -17.77 -31.02 4.08
CA LEU A 239 -18.34 -29.72 3.75
C LEU A 239 -17.40 -28.58 4.12
N SER A 240 -16.97 -28.52 5.39
CA SER A 240 -16.03 -27.50 5.85
C SER A 240 -14.73 -27.53 5.06
N SER A 241 -14.20 -28.72 4.73
CA SER A 241 -12.99 -28.86 3.91
C SER A 241 -13.18 -28.33 2.49
N ILE A 242 -14.33 -28.63 1.85
CA ILE A 242 -14.64 -28.16 0.50
C ILE A 242 -14.87 -26.64 0.49
N LEU A 243 -15.59 -26.11 1.48
CA LEU A 243 -15.81 -24.67 1.62
C LEU A 243 -14.49 -23.93 1.83
N MET A 244 -13.65 -24.37 2.77
CA MET A 244 -12.31 -23.79 2.96
C MET A 244 -11.46 -23.84 1.68
N ALA A 245 -11.43 -24.97 0.98
CA ALA A 245 -10.67 -25.10 -0.27
C ALA A 245 -11.20 -24.18 -1.36
N PHE A 246 -12.53 -24.07 -1.49
CA PHE A 246 -13.17 -23.17 -2.43
C PHE A 246 -12.90 -21.71 -2.07
N THR A 247 -13.05 -21.33 -0.79
CA THR A 247 -12.79 -19.98 -0.29
C THR A 247 -11.34 -19.59 -0.54
N ALA A 248 -10.36 -20.45 -0.22
CA ALA A 248 -8.96 -20.18 -0.46
C ALA A 248 -8.64 -20.02 -1.96
N PHE A 249 -9.22 -20.87 -2.81
CA PHE A 249 -9.07 -20.76 -4.26
C PHE A 249 -9.72 -19.49 -4.81
N ALA A 250 -10.94 -19.17 -4.35
CA ALA A 250 -11.66 -17.96 -4.73
C ALA A 250 -10.86 -16.71 -4.32
N SER A 251 -10.41 -16.63 -3.07
CA SER A 251 -9.54 -15.58 -2.56
C SER A 251 -8.21 -15.46 -3.30
N ALA A 252 -7.68 -16.53 -3.91
CA ALA A 252 -6.45 -16.41 -4.68
C ALA A 252 -6.62 -15.58 -5.98
N PHE A 253 -7.85 -15.33 -6.43
CA PHE A 253 -8.14 -14.56 -7.66
C PHE A 253 -9.13 -13.42 -7.45
N LEU A 254 -9.73 -13.34 -6.27
CA LEU A 254 -10.74 -12.37 -5.87
C LEU A 254 -10.26 -11.74 -4.57
N ASP A 255 -10.66 -10.51 -4.28
CA ASP A 255 -10.33 -9.95 -2.98
C ASP A 255 -11.02 -10.72 -1.84
N ASN A 256 -10.33 -10.82 -0.70
CA ASN A 256 -10.78 -11.55 0.48
C ASN A 256 -12.14 -11.07 1.01
N VAL A 257 -12.39 -9.76 0.98
CA VAL A 257 -13.63 -9.16 1.49
C VAL A 257 -14.83 -9.56 0.63
N THR A 258 -14.71 -9.43 -0.68
CA THR A 258 -15.77 -9.80 -1.63
C THR A 258 -16.06 -11.30 -1.59
N THR A 259 -15.02 -12.13 -1.48
CA THR A 259 -15.20 -13.59 -1.34
C THR A 259 -16.04 -13.91 -0.11
N MET A 260 -15.74 -13.29 1.03
CA MET A 260 -16.49 -13.52 2.26
C MET A 260 -17.86 -12.87 2.28
N LEU A 261 -18.05 -11.67 1.70
CA LEU A 261 -19.38 -11.05 1.54
C LEU A 261 -20.38 -11.96 0.83
N LEU A 262 -19.89 -12.74 -0.13
CA LEU A 262 -20.71 -13.62 -0.96
C LEU A 262 -20.94 -14.98 -0.33
N LEU A 263 -19.92 -15.55 0.33
CA LEU A 263 -20.00 -16.86 0.94
C LEU A 263 -20.66 -16.86 2.32
N THR A 264 -20.43 -15.83 3.13
CA THR A 264 -20.92 -15.78 4.52
C THR A 264 -22.43 -16.01 4.65
N PRO A 265 -23.31 -15.32 3.89
CA PRO A 265 -24.75 -15.53 4.02
C PRO A 265 -25.16 -16.97 3.71
N VAL A 266 -24.51 -17.57 2.72
CA VAL A 266 -24.80 -18.95 2.29
C VAL A 266 -24.30 -19.96 3.31
N THR A 267 -23.07 -19.77 3.83
CA THR A 267 -22.51 -20.60 4.88
C THR A 267 -23.35 -20.55 6.15
N ILE A 268 -23.91 -19.38 6.51
CA ILE A 268 -24.86 -19.24 7.63
C ILE A 268 -26.10 -20.09 7.38
N GLU A 269 -26.74 -19.97 6.21
CA GLU A 269 -27.95 -20.75 5.90
C GLU A 269 -27.68 -22.27 5.96
N ILE A 270 -26.55 -22.71 5.39
CA ILE A 270 -26.13 -24.11 5.44
C ILE A 270 -25.89 -24.58 6.88
N ALA A 271 -25.16 -23.81 7.70
CA ALA A 271 -24.90 -24.17 9.09
C ALA A 271 -26.20 -24.29 9.91
N LEU A 272 -27.13 -23.36 9.72
CA LEU A 272 -28.43 -23.38 10.39
C LEU A 272 -29.27 -24.58 9.99
N SER A 273 -29.26 -24.96 8.71
CA SER A 273 -29.95 -26.17 8.23
C SER A 273 -29.38 -27.46 8.83
N LEU A 274 -28.08 -27.47 9.16
CA LEU A 274 -27.38 -28.59 9.78
C LEU A 274 -27.51 -28.60 11.32
N GLY A 275 -28.16 -27.58 11.90
CA GLY A 275 -28.33 -27.44 13.34
C GLY A 275 -27.02 -27.18 14.10
N ILE A 276 -26.01 -26.62 13.43
CA ILE A 276 -24.72 -26.25 14.04
C ILE A 276 -24.56 -24.73 14.10
N SER A 277 -23.66 -24.25 14.96
CA SER A 277 -23.30 -22.83 14.98
C SER A 277 -22.65 -22.44 13.65
N PRO A 278 -23.09 -21.35 12.99
CA PRO A 278 -22.43 -20.84 11.77
C PRO A 278 -20.93 -20.61 11.92
N LEU A 279 -20.50 -20.26 13.14
CA LEU A 279 -19.10 -19.98 13.45
C LEU A 279 -18.18 -21.20 13.23
N ALA A 280 -18.71 -22.42 13.35
CA ALA A 280 -17.94 -23.64 13.12
C ALA A 280 -17.54 -23.83 11.65
N LEU A 281 -18.22 -23.15 10.71
CA LEU A 281 -17.87 -23.12 9.29
C LEU A 281 -17.23 -21.78 8.90
N LEU A 282 -17.76 -20.66 9.41
CA LEU A 282 -17.29 -19.33 9.08
C LEU A 282 -15.86 -19.04 9.56
N VAL A 283 -15.49 -19.43 10.79
CA VAL A 283 -14.13 -19.14 11.28
C VAL A 283 -13.08 -19.86 10.44
N PRO A 284 -13.19 -21.17 10.14
CA PRO A 284 -12.31 -21.83 9.19
C PRO A 284 -12.29 -21.19 7.80
N GLU A 285 -13.43 -20.72 7.28
CA GLU A 285 -13.51 -20.02 5.99
C GLU A 285 -12.76 -18.68 6.00
N ILE A 286 -12.90 -17.87 7.06
CA ILE A 286 -12.13 -16.63 7.26
C ILE A 286 -10.63 -16.93 7.24
N LEU A 287 -10.20 -17.96 7.99
CA LEU A 287 -8.80 -18.35 8.00
C LEU A 287 -8.33 -18.79 6.61
N ALA A 288 -9.15 -19.55 5.89
CA ALA A 288 -8.87 -20.02 4.54
C ALA A 288 -8.83 -18.89 3.52
N SER A 289 -9.68 -17.86 3.62
CA SER A 289 -9.66 -16.73 2.70
C SER A 289 -8.35 -15.97 2.78
N ASN A 290 -7.89 -15.63 3.99
CA ASN A 290 -6.66 -14.88 4.18
C ASN A 290 -5.42 -15.69 3.76
N ILE A 291 -5.37 -16.98 4.13
CA ILE A 291 -4.28 -17.88 3.73
C ILE A 291 -4.26 -18.07 2.22
N GLY A 292 -5.41 -18.33 1.60
CA GLY A 292 -5.54 -18.53 0.16
C GLY A 292 -5.21 -17.28 -0.65
N GLY A 293 -5.68 -16.11 -0.19
CA GLY A 293 -5.40 -14.82 -0.82
C GLY A 293 -3.92 -14.46 -0.81
N THR A 294 -3.15 -14.99 0.16
CA THR A 294 -1.69 -14.80 0.22
C THR A 294 -0.96 -15.46 -0.96
N ALA A 295 -1.56 -16.44 -1.65
CA ALA A 295 -0.87 -17.23 -2.67
C ALA A 295 -0.52 -16.45 -3.95
N THR A 296 -1.23 -15.37 -4.23
CA THR A 296 -1.08 -14.62 -5.47
C THR A 296 -0.95 -13.12 -5.21
N LEU A 297 -0.50 -12.40 -6.23
CA LEU A 297 -0.38 -10.95 -6.19
C LEU A 297 -1.72 -10.23 -5.91
N ILE A 298 -2.86 -10.85 -6.25
CA ILE A 298 -4.16 -10.16 -6.33
C ILE A 298 -5.05 -10.48 -5.14
N GLY A 299 -4.89 -11.64 -4.52
CA GLY A 299 -5.85 -12.15 -3.55
C GLY A 299 -6.03 -11.29 -2.31
N ASP A 300 -5.00 -10.57 -1.89
CA ASP A 300 -5.05 -9.65 -0.75
C ASP A 300 -4.39 -8.31 -1.11
N PRO A 301 -4.94 -7.15 -0.70
CA PRO A 301 -4.34 -5.86 -1.03
C PRO A 301 -2.88 -5.67 -0.54
N PRO A 302 -2.44 -6.19 0.62
CA PRO A 302 -1.02 -6.22 0.98
C PRO A 302 -0.12 -6.76 -0.14
N ASN A 303 -0.52 -7.85 -0.80
CA ASN A 303 0.27 -8.44 -1.88
C ASN A 303 0.33 -7.53 -3.10
N ILE A 304 -0.80 -6.91 -3.47
CA ILE A 304 -0.85 -5.94 -4.57
C ILE A 304 0.13 -4.79 -4.30
N MET A 305 0.11 -4.27 -3.08
CA MET A 305 0.98 -3.16 -2.66
C MET A 305 2.45 -3.55 -2.66
N ILE A 306 2.80 -4.72 -2.13
CA ILE A 306 4.17 -5.25 -2.15
C ILE A 306 4.64 -5.42 -3.59
N GLY A 307 3.82 -6.05 -4.43
CA GLY A 307 4.22 -6.34 -5.81
C GLY A 307 4.39 -5.09 -6.66
N SER A 308 3.49 -4.11 -6.51
CA SER A 308 3.59 -2.84 -7.21
C SER A 308 4.79 -2.01 -6.75
N TYR A 309 5.03 -1.92 -5.44
CA TYR A 309 6.16 -1.16 -4.88
C TYR A 309 7.52 -1.79 -5.20
N ALA A 310 7.62 -3.12 -5.13
CA ALA A 310 8.86 -3.86 -5.38
C ALA A 310 9.08 -4.24 -6.85
N GLY A 311 8.11 -4.01 -7.73
CA GLY A 311 8.16 -4.42 -9.14
C GLY A 311 8.12 -5.93 -9.36
N LEU A 312 7.45 -6.68 -8.46
CA LEU A 312 7.36 -8.13 -8.50
C LEU A 312 6.22 -8.60 -9.41
N THR A 313 6.46 -9.69 -10.12
CA THR A 313 5.48 -10.26 -11.04
C THR A 313 4.47 -11.17 -10.35
N PHE A 314 3.35 -11.46 -11.01
CA PHE A 314 2.34 -12.38 -10.49
C PHE A 314 2.93 -13.77 -10.22
N MET A 315 3.82 -14.22 -11.12
CA MET A 315 4.48 -15.52 -10.99
C MET A 315 5.47 -15.55 -9.83
N ASP A 316 6.09 -14.43 -9.47
CA ASP A 316 6.98 -14.38 -8.30
C ASP A 316 6.20 -14.69 -7.01
N PHE A 317 4.98 -14.18 -6.88
CA PHE A 317 4.10 -14.53 -5.75
C PHE A 317 3.72 -16.00 -5.77
N VAL A 318 3.30 -16.53 -6.92
CA VAL A 318 2.88 -17.93 -7.03
C VAL A 318 4.03 -18.88 -6.69
N VAL A 319 5.24 -18.63 -7.19
CA VAL A 319 6.39 -19.50 -6.95
C VAL A 319 6.83 -19.45 -5.48
N ASN A 320 6.83 -18.27 -4.86
CA ASN A 320 7.42 -18.08 -3.53
C ASN A 320 6.41 -18.26 -2.38
N LEU A 321 5.13 -17.96 -2.60
CA LEU A 321 4.11 -17.99 -1.57
C LEU A 321 3.20 -19.22 -1.65
N ALA A 322 2.81 -19.65 -2.86
CA ALA A 322 1.82 -20.73 -3.01
C ALA A 322 2.23 -22.06 -2.36
N PRO A 323 3.50 -22.52 -2.40
CA PRO A 323 3.89 -23.76 -1.71
C PRO A 323 3.61 -23.72 -0.21
N THR A 324 3.98 -22.62 0.45
CA THR A 324 3.72 -22.39 1.87
C THR A 324 2.23 -22.24 2.15
N VAL A 325 1.48 -21.57 1.28
CA VAL A 325 0.03 -21.46 1.40
C VAL A 325 -0.64 -22.83 1.33
N VAL A 326 -0.24 -23.69 0.39
CA VAL A 326 -0.76 -25.07 0.30
C VAL A 326 -0.45 -25.86 1.57
N ALA A 327 0.78 -25.75 2.09
CA ALA A 327 1.15 -26.39 3.34
C ALA A 327 0.33 -25.85 4.54
N SER A 328 0.14 -24.52 4.63
CA SER A 328 -0.71 -23.88 5.63
C SER A 328 -2.18 -24.33 5.51
N MET A 329 -2.72 -24.48 4.30
CA MET A 329 -4.07 -24.99 4.07
C MET A 329 -4.24 -26.43 4.56
N VAL A 330 -3.23 -27.28 4.36
CA VAL A 330 -3.24 -28.65 4.92
C VAL A 330 -3.25 -28.61 6.44
N VAL A 331 -2.43 -27.74 7.06
CA VAL A 331 -2.43 -27.53 8.51
C VAL A 331 -3.80 -27.01 8.97
N LEU A 332 -4.44 -26.10 8.23
CA LEU A 332 -5.77 -25.58 8.53
C LEU A 332 -6.83 -26.68 8.50
N PHE A 333 -6.82 -27.57 7.51
CA PHE A 333 -7.76 -28.69 7.47
C PHE A 333 -7.65 -29.60 8.69
N VAL A 334 -6.42 -29.90 9.09
CA VAL A 334 -6.14 -30.70 10.28
C VAL A 334 -6.56 -29.94 11.54
N TYR A 335 -6.22 -28.66 11.64
CA TYR A 335 -6.56 -27.79 12.75
C TYR A 335 -8.07 -27.66 12.94
N SER A 336 -8.82 -27.34 11.87
CA SER A 336 -10.27 -27.22 11.88
C SER A 336 -10.96 -28.51 12.30
N LYS A 337 -10.43 -29.67 11.87
CA LYS A 337 -10.93 -30.97 12.35
C LYS A 337 -10.79 -31.12 13.87
N PHE A 338 -9.69 -30.68 14.47
CA PHE A 338 -9.49 -30.77 15.91
C PHE A 338 -10.28 -29.69 16.68
N ALA A 339 -10.33 -28.47 16.16
CA ALA A 339 -11.00 -27.35 16.80
C ALA A 339 -12.53 -27.50 16.78
N TYR A 340 -13.09 -27.96 15.67
CA TYR A 340 -14.54 -27.97 15.42
C TYR A 340 -15.13 -29.37 15.17
N GLY A 341 -14.32 -30.43 15.22
CA GLY A 341 -14.79 -31.81 14.97
C GLY A 341 -15.93 -32.25 15.89
N GLY A 342 -15.96 -31.75 17.13
CA GLY A 342 -17.05 -31.99 18.06
C GLY A 342 -18.35 -31.26 17.69
N ASP A 343 -18.28 -30.10 17.03
CA ASP A 343 -19.45 -29.41 16.47
C ASP A 343 -19.92 -30.11 15.20
N TYR A 344 -19.00 -30.54 14.34
CA TYR A 344 -19.32 -31.28 13.12
C TYR A 344 -20.03 -32.60 13.41
N ALA A 345 -19.63 -33.31 14.47
CA ALA A 345 -20.28 -34.55 14.90
C ALA A 345 -21.69 -34.35 15.49
N ARG A 346 -22.02 -33.13 15.95
CA ARG A 346 -23.33 -32.77 16.49
C ARG A 346 -24.34 -32.35 15.42
N ALA A 347 -23.88 -32.18 14.17
CA ALA A 347 -24.73 -31.81 13.06
C ALA A 347 -25.85 -32.83 12.85
N ARG A 348 -27.06 -32.32 12.67
CA ARG A 348 -28.23 -33.14 12.35
C ARG A 348 -28.48 -33.03 10.87
N VAL A 349 -28.53 -34.19 10.24
CA VAL A 349 -28.70 -34.30 8.81
C VAL A 349 -29.98 -35.12 8.60
N GLU A 350 -31.13 -34.46 8.76
CA GLU A 350 -32.42 -35.15 8.75
C GLU A 350 -32.77 -35.65 7.34
N ASP A 351 -32.59 -34.82 6.31
CA ASP A 351 -32.83 -35.19 4.91
C ASP A 351 -31.86 -34.45 3.96
N VAL A 352 -30.68 -35.03 3.71
CA VAL A 352 -29.69 -34.48 2.74
C VAL A 352 -30.33 -34.30 1.36
N PRO A 353 -31.02 -35.32 0.79
CA PRO A 353 -31.59 -35.18 -0.54
C PRO A 353 -32.59 -34.02 -0.68
N ALA A 354 -33.52 -33.87 0.26
CA ALA A 354 -34.50 -32.79 0.20
C ALA A 354 -33.85 -31.40 0.32
N PHE A 355 -32.85 -31.26 1.19
CA PHE A 355 -32.14 -29.99 1.34
C PHE A 355 -31.26 -29.66 0.13
N ILE A 356 -30.61 -30.67 -0.49
CA ILE A 356 -29.90 -30.50 -1.76
C ILE A 356 -30.86 -29.95 -2.83
N GLU A 357 -32.07 -30.49 -2.92
CA GLU A 357 -33.05 -30.04 -3.92
C GLU A 357 -33.53 -28.60 -3.63
N LYS A 358 -33.77 -28.25 -2.35
CA LYS A 358 -34.06 -26.87 -1.93
C LYS A 358 -32.95 -25.91 -2.37
N LEU A 359 -31.70 -26.21 -2.01
CA LEU A 359 -30.54 -25.38 -2.36
C LEU A 359 -30.35 -25.26 -3.87
N ARG A 360 -30.64 -26.33 -4.63
CA ARG A 360 -30.55 -26.33 -6.09
C ARG A 360 -31.53 -25.36 -6.73
N GLU A 361 -32.74 -25.24 -6.18
CA GLU A 361 -33.76 -24.30 -6.67
C GLU A 361 -33.41 -22.85 -6.30
N GLU A 362 -32.99 -22.64 -5.05
CA GLU A 362 -32.69 -21.32 -4.49
C GLU A 362 -31.39 -20.73 -5.07
N TYR A 363 -30.34 -21.53 -5.19
CA TYR A 363 -29.00 -21.11 -5.63
C TYR A 363 -28.69 -21.50 -7.07
N ARG A 364 -29.64 -21.24 -7.97
CA ARG A 364 -29.47 -21.45 -9.40
C ARG A 364 -28.69 -20.31 -10.05
N ILE A 365 -27.92 -20.65 -11.09
CA ILE A 365 -27.33 -19.66 -11.99
C ILE A 365 -28.47 -18.88 -12.66
N THR A 366 -28.51 -17.57 -12.43
CA THR A 366 -29.55 -16.67 -12.94
C THR A 366 -29.29 -16.28 -14.39
N ASP A 367 -28.03 -16.06 -14.76
CA ASP A 367 -27.63 -15.69 -16.11
C ASP A 367 -26.40 -16.49 -16.60
N ARG A 368 -26.67 -17.52 -17.40
CA ARG A 368 -25.63 -18.38 -17.97
C ARG A 368 -24.78 -17.71 -19.04
N SER A 369 -25.34 -16.75 -19.79
CA SER A 369 -24.61 -16.09 -20.88
C SER A 369 -23.60 -15.12 -20.30
N LEU A 370 -24.04 -14.29 -19.35
CA LEU A 370 -23.18 -13.36 -18.63
C LEU A 370 -22.09 -14.11 -17.86
N LEU A 371 -22.45 -15.25 -17.23
CA LEU A 371 -21.47 -16.10 -16.56
C LEU A 371 -20.43 -16.66 -17.54
N THR A 372 -20.86 -17.19 -18.70
CA THR A 372 -19.93 -17.77 -19.67
C THR A 372 -18.96 -16.73 -20.20
N VAL A 373 -19.46 -15.55 -20.60
CA VAL A 373 -18.61 -14.45 -21.06
C VAL A 373 -17.72 -13.95 -19.93
N GLY A 374 -18.25 -13.79 -18.72
CA GLY A 374 -17.48 -13.36 -17.56
C GLY A 374 -16.36 -14.33 -17.19
N LEU A 375 -16.58 -15.64 -17.27
CA LEU A 375 -15.54 -16.65 -17.05
C LEU A 375 -14.48 -16.65 -18.16
N ILE A 376 -14.88 -16.43 -19.41
CA ILE A 376 -13.93 -16.28 -20.53
C ILE A 376 -13.06 -15.03 -20.31
N VAL A 377 -13.68 -13.90 -19.99
CA VAL A 377 -12.96 -12.64 -19.73
C VAL A 377 -12.04 -12.80 -18.51
N MET A 378 -12.53 -13.39 -17.42
CA MET A 378 -11.70 -13.68 -16.25
C MET A 378 -10.52 -14.58 -16.61
N GLY A 379 -10.74 -15.62 -17.41
CA GLY A 379 -9.66 -16.50 -17.90
C GLY A 379 -8.62 -15.75 -18.73
N ILE A 380 -9.04 -14.81 -19.59
CA ILE A 380 -8.13 -13.93 -20.36
C ILE A 380 -7.36 -12.99 -19.42
N THR A 381 -8.04 -12.36 -18.46
CA THR A 381 -7.42 -11.48 -17.47
C THR A 381 -6.38 -12.22 -16.63
N VAL A 382 -6.69 -13.43 -16.15
CA VAL A 382 -5.73 -14.29 -15.45
C VAL A 382 -4.56 -14.69 -16.34
N ALA A 383 -4.80 -15.02 -17.62
CA ALA A 383 -3.72 -15.30 -18.56
C ALA A 383 -2.78 -14.10 -18.76
N PHE A 384 -3.32 -12.88 -18.80
CA PHE A 384 -2.52 -11.67 -18.82
C PHE A 384 -1.77 -11.43 -17.52
N PHE A 385 -2.36 -11.72 -16.35
CA PHE A 385 -1.61 -11.67 -15.09
C PHE A 385 -0.42 -12.64 -15.10
N LEU A 386 -0.62 -13.88 -15.54
CA LEU A 386 0.45 -14.88 -15.62
C LEU A 386 1.59 -14.47 -16.58
N THR A 387 1.27 -13.67 -17.61
CA THR A 387 2.23 -13.29 -18.66
C THR A 387 2.70 -11.84 -18.55
N HIS A 388 2.22 -11.04 -17.60
CA HIS A 388 2.44 -9.59 -17.53
C HIS A 388 3.93 -9.20 -17.52
N GLY A 389 4.76 -9.99 -16.84
CA GLY A 389 6.20 -9.76 -16.73
C GLY A 389 6.92 -9.90 -18.07
N PHE A 390 6.40 -10.74 -18.97
CA PHE A 390 6.90 -10.87 -20.34
C PHE A 390 6.55 -9.64 -21.20
N TRP A 391 5.40 -9.01 -20.94
CA TRP A 391 4.92 -7.84 -21.69
C TRP A 391 5.47 -6.51 -21.16
N HIS A 392 6.17 -6.54 -20.02
CA HIS A 392 6.52 -5.32 -19.25
C HIS A 392 5.28 -4.44 -19.02
N MET A 393 4.17 -5.10 -18.65
CA MET A 393 2.86 -4.48 -18.49
C MET A 393 2.41 -4.58 -17.04
N GLU A 394 1.86 -3.50 -16.52
CA GLU A 394 1.24 -3.51 -15.19
C GLU A 394 -0.01 -4.40 -15.13
N VAL A 395 -0.21 -5.08 -14.01
CA VAL A 395 -1.40 -5.94 -13.79
C VAL A 395 -2.70 -5.15 -13.83
N SER A 396 -2.72 -3.88 -13.41
CA SER A 396 -3.91 -3.03 -13.52
C SER A 396 -4.43 -2.90 -14.95
N ILE A 397 -3.54 -2.91 -15.96
CA ILE A 397 -3.93 -2.80 -17.37
C ILE A 397 -4.75 -4.01 -17.79
N ALA A 398 -4.32 -5.22 -17.40
CA ALA A 398 -5.04 -6.46 -17.69
C ALA A 398 -6.42 -6.50 -17.01
N ALA A 399 -6.49 -6.02 -15.76
CA ALA A 399 -7.74 -5.95 -15.00
C ALA A 399 -8.71 -4.93 -15.59
N LEU A 400 -8.24 -3.72 -15.92
CA LEU A 400 -9.05 -2.68 -16.56
C LEU A 400 -9.54 -3.10 -17.94
N PHE A 401 -8.71 -3.80 -18.73
CA PHE A 401 -9.12 -4.35 -20.02
C PHE A 401 -10.25 -5.36 -19.85
N GLY A 402 -10.08 -6.36 -18.97
CA GLY A 402 -11.12 -7.34 -18.67
C GLY A 402 -12.41 -6.72 -18.16
N ALA A 403 -12.28 -5.79 -17.20
CA ALA A 403 -13.40 -5.04 -16.65
C ALA A 403 -14.14 -4.28 -17.75
N SER A 404 -13.42 -3.56 -18.61
CA SER A 404 -14.01 -2.77 -19.70
C SER A 404 -14.76 -3.65 -20.69
N VAL A 405 -14.19 -4.80 -21.09
CA VAL A 405 -14.82 -5.74 -22.03
C VAL A 405 -16.09 -6.34 -21.42
N LEU A 406 -16.00 -6.85 -20.19
CA LEU A 406 -17.13 -7.49 -19.52
C LEU A 406 -18.24 -6.48 -19.20
N PHE A 407 -17.87 -5.28 -18.75
CA PHE A 407 -18.81 -4.21 -18.46
C PHE A 407 -19.52 -3.72 -19.72
N THR A 408 -18.78 -3.52 -20.81
CA THR A 408 -19.35 -3.17 -22.12
C THR A 408 -20.35 -4.24 -22.58
N TYR A 409 -19.99 -5.52 -22.49
CA TYR A 409 -20.90 -6.62 -22.83
C TYR A 409 -22.16 -6.60 -21.96
N GLY A 410 -22.01 -6.46 -20.64
CA GLY A 410 -23.10 -6.43 -19.68
C GLY A 410 -24.12 -5.32 -19.97
N ILE A 411 -23.62 -4.11 -20.28
CA ILE A 411 -24.47 -2.96 -20.63
C ILE A 411 -25.09 -3.13 -22.01
N ALA A 412 -24.29 -3.46 -23.03
CA ALA A 412 -24.79 -3.58 -24.41
C ALA A 412 -25.88 -4.65 -24.55
N THR A 413 -25.81 -5.70 -23.74
CA THR A 413 -26.80 -6.78 -23.70
C THR A 413 -27.95 -6.52 -22.71
N LYS A 414 -27.93 -5.38 -22.00
CA LYS A 414 -28.89 -4.99 -20.94
C LYS A 414 -29.03 -6.04 -19.83
N ARG A 415 -27.97 -6.83 -19.59
CA ARG A 415 -27.91 -7.84 -18.52
C ARG A 415 -27.40 -7.23 -17.21
N VAL A 416 -26.69 -6.10 -17.30
CA VAL A 416 -26.16 -5.34 -16.17
C VAL A 416 -26.70 -3.93 -16.23
N ASP A 417 -27.17 -3.43 -15.08
CA ASP A 417 -27.53 -2.03 -14.90
C ASP A 417 -26.26 -1.24 -14.52
N LEU A 418 -25.92 -0.24 -15.35
CA LEU A 418 -24.72 0.58 -15.18
C LEU A 418 -24.72 1.32 -13.83
N LEU A 419 -25.84 1.95 -13.47
CA LEU A 419 -25.92 2.72 -12.23
C LEU A 419 -25.86 1.80 -11.02
N LYS A 420 -26.58 0.67 -11.08
CA LYS A 420 -26.52 -0.33 -10.02
C LYS A 420 -25.09 -0.85 -9.81
N LEU A 421 -24.37 -1.17 -10.89
CA LEU A 421 -22.99 -1.67 -10.78
C LEU A 421 -22.08 -0.60 -10.15
N ILE A 422 -22.11 0.62 -10.69
CA ILE A 422 -21.27 1.72 -10.22
C ILE A 422 -21.59 2.06 -8.76
N GLU A 423 -22.85 2.10 -8.37
CA GLU A 423 -23.25 2.53 -7.02
C GLU A 423 -23.12 1.43 -5.95
N LYS A 424 -23.40 0.17 -6.30
CA LYS A 424 -23.53 -0.92 -5.31
C LYS A 424 -22.46 -1.98 -5.38
N ASP A 425 -21.85 -2.16 -6.54
CA ASP A 425 -20.96 -3.30 -6.78
C ASP A 425 -19.48 -2.89 -6.75
N ILE A 426 -19.17 -1.61 -6.94
CA ILE A 426 -17.83 -1.03 -6.76
C ILE A 426 -17.68 -0.50 -5.32
N GLU A 427 -16.64 -0.92 -4.62
CA GLU A 427 -16.33 -0.45 -3.27
C GLU A 427 -15.56 0.89 -3.29
N TRP A 428 -16.24 1.98 -3.62
CA TRP A 428 -15.63 3.33 -3.64
C TRP A 428 -14.94 3.70 -2.33
N ALA A 429 -15.49 3.27 -1.20
CA ALA A 429 -14.90 3.51 0.10
C ALA A 429 -13.51 2.87 0.24
N THR A 430 -13.32 1.67 -0.33
CA THR A 430 -12.04 0.96 -0.35
C THR A 430 -11.06 1.69 -1.27
N LEU A 431 -11.47 2.09 -2.48
CA LEU A 431 -10.60 2.84 -3.41
C LEU A 431 -10.13 4.19 -2.83
N LEU A 432 -11.05 4.97 -2.25
CA LEU A 432 -10.72 6.24 -1.59
C LEU A 432 -9.79 6.02 -0.40
N PHE A 433 -10.01 4.95 0.35
CA PHE A 433 -9.15 4.60 1.47
C PHE A 433 -7.70 4.38 1.04
N PHE A 434 -7.43 3.62 -0.04
CA PHE A 434 -6.08 3.44 -0.56
C PHE A 434 -5.44 4.76 -0.99
N ILE A 435 -6.17 5.60 -1.73
CA ILE A 435 -5.67 6.90 -2.20
C ILE A 435 -5.20 7.75 -1.01
N PHE A 436 -6.04 7.92 0.02
CA PHE A 436 -5.69 8.76 1.16
C PHE A 436 -4.68 8.09 2.10
N LEU A 437 -4.68 6.77 2.21
CA LEU A 437 -3.67 6.03 2.96
C LEU A 437 -2.29 6.21 2.35
N PHE A 438 -2.16 6.15 1.02
CA PHE A 438 -0.90 6.38 0.33
C PHE A 438 -0.38 7.81 0.55
N ILE A 439 -1.27 8.81 0.54
CA ILE A 439 -0.89 10.19 0.89
C ILE A 439 -0.39 10.28 2.34
N LEU A 440 -1.06 9.62 3.29
CA LEU A 440 -0.64 9.58 4.69
C LEU A 440 0.75 8.93 4.86
N VAL A 441 0.98 7.80 4.18
CA VAL A 441 2.27 7.09 4.21
C VAL A 441 3.36 7.93 3.55
N GLY A 442 3.09 8.53 2.40
CA GLY A 442 4.03 9.43 1.71
C GLY A 442 4.42 10.64 2.56
N ALA A 443 3.50 11.19 3.36
CA ALA A 443 3.80 12.30 4.27
C ALA A 443 4.76 11.92 5.40
N VAL A 444 4.59 10.73 6.00
CA VAL A 444 5.51 10.26 7.05
C VAL A 444 6.83 9.73 6.50
N GLU A 445 6.84 9.29 5.25
CA GLU A 445 8.06 8.98 4.49
C GLU A 445 8.87 10.26 4.22
N GLU A 446 8.24 11.30 3.68
CA GLU A 446 8.88 12.60 3.42
C GLU A 446 9.51 13.20 4.68
N THR A 447 8.77 13.17 5.78
CA THR A 447 9.25 13.74 7.04
C THR A 447 10.29 12.87 7.75
N GLY A 448 10.46 11.61 7.36
CA GLY A 448 11.53 10.74 7.84
C GLY A 448 11.17 9.82 9.01
N LEU A 449 9.89 9.66 9.33
CA LEU A 449 9.45 8.69 10.36
C LEU A 449 9.83 7.26 9.96
N LEU A 450 9.62 6.90 8.70
CA LEU A 450 9.92 5.55 8.22
C LEU A 450 11.42 5.26 8.24
N ALA A 451 12.25 6.27 7.95
CA ALA A 451 13.70 6.20 8.06
C ALA A 451 14.17 5.85 9.49
N LEU A 452 13.57 6.46 10.51
CA LEU A 452 13.88 6.14 11.92
C LEU A 452 13.53 4.69 12.28
N ILE A 453 12.39 4.20 11.79
CA ILE A 453 11.96 2.82 12.04
C ILE A 453 12.90 1.85 11.33
N SER A 454 13.27 2.13 10.08
CA SER A 454 14.24 1.35 9.31
C SER A 454 15.59 1.23 10.04
N ASP A 455 16.12 2.35 10.54
CA ASP A 455 17.38 2.36 11.32
C ASP A 455 17.27 1.52 12.59
N TRP A 456 16.12 1.58 13.27
CA TRP A 456 15.88 0.79 14.46
C TRP A 456 15.85 -0.71 14.16
N VAL A 457 15.17 -1.12 13.08
CA VAL A 457 15.14 -2.52 12.63
C VAL A 457 16.53 -2.99 12.17
N LEU A 458 17.29 -2.15 11.46
CA LEU A 458 18.65 -2.48 11.04
C LEU A 458 19.58 -2.69 12.25
N ARG A 459 19.49 -1.82 13.26
CA ARG A 459 20.27 -1.97 14.51
C ARG A 459 19.89 -3.23 15.28
N LEU A 460 18.60 -3.55 15.35
CA LEU A 460 18.11 -4.73 16.06
C LEU A 460 18.46 -6.04 15.35
N SER A 461 18.52 -6.03 14.02
CA SER A 461 18.96 -7.18 13.23
C SER A 461 20.48 -7.34 13.17
N GLU A 462 21.25 -6.34 13.62
CA GLU A 462 22.72 -6.28 13.48
C GLU A 462 23.21 -6.51 12.03
N GLY A 463 22.37 -6.20 11.03
CA GLY A 463 22.64 -6.50 9.62
C GLY A 463 22.61 -7.99 9.25
N ASN A 464 22.12 -8.86 10.14
CA ASN A 464 21.97 -10.29 9.90
C ASN A 464 20.66 -10.60 9.16
N LEU A 465 20.77 -11.28 8.02
CA LEU A 465 19.62 -11.64 7.17
C LEU A 465 18.58 -12.49 7.91
N VAL A 466 19.00 -13.52 8.66
CA VAL A 466 18.10 -14.42 9.39
C VAL A 466 17.34 -13.64 10.46
N ALA A 467 18.02 -12.76 11.19
CA ALA A 467 17.39 -11.89 12.17
C ALA A 467 16.38 -10.94 11.51
N ALA A 468 16.72 -10.35 10.36
CA ALA A 468 15.83 -9.49 9.60
C ALA A 468 14.59 -10.22 9.07
N ILE A 469 14.75 -11.43 8.52
CA ILE A 469 13.61 -12.28 8.09
C ILE A 469 12.67 -12.52 9.28
N CYS A 470 13.22 -12.94 10.43
CA CYS A 470 12.42 -13.22 11.61
C CYS A 470 11.73 -11.96 12.15
N LEU A 471 12.43 -10.82 12.18
CA LEU A 471 11.89 -9.55 12.67
C LEU A 471 10.76 -9.07 11.78
N ILE A 472 10.97 -8.99 10.46
CA ILE A 472 9.92 -8.57 9.53
C ILE A 472 8.73 -9.52 9.63
N LEU A 473 8.94 -10.84 9.52
CA LEU A 473 7.84 -11.79 9.56
C LEU A 473 7.01 -11.71 10.86
N TRP A 474 7.66 -11.80 12.03
CA TRP A 474 6.95 -11.90 13.30
C TRP A 474 6.40 -10.56 13.78
N VAL A 475 7.11 -9.45 13.57
CA VAL A 475 6.58 -8.12 13.89
C VAL A 475 5.38 -7.84 12.99
N SER A 476 5.48 -8.13 11.68
CA SER A 476 4.36 -7.99 10.77
C SER A 476 3.18 -8.87 11.16
N ALA A 477 3.41 -10.13 11.52
CA ALA A 477 2.36 -11.03 11.97
C ALA A 477 1.64 -10.55 13.22
N ILE A 478 2.39 -10.12 14.24
CA ILE A 478 1.80 -9.68 15.51
C ILE A 478 1.09 -8.34 15.32
N MET A 479 1.72 -7.37 14.65
CA MET A 479 1.11 -6.06 14.42
C MET A 479 -0.14 -6.18 13.57
N SER A 480 -0.09 -6.94 12.48
CA SER A 480 -1.24 -7.18 11.62
C SER A 480 -2.33 -8.03 12.28
N ALA A 481 -2.05 -8.71 13.40
CA ALA A 481 -3.12 -9.35 14.17
C ALA A 481 -4.00 -8.33 14.89
N PHE A 482 -3.47 -7.16 15.27
CA PHE A 482 -4.19 -6.13 16.03
C PHE A 482 -4.49 -4.87 15.22
N VAL A 483 -3.94 -4.78 14.02
CA VAL A 483 -4.10 -3.68 13.09
C VAL A 483 -4.50 -4.24 11.74
N ASP A 484 -5.39 -3.54 11.03
CA ASP A 484 -5.73 -3.86 9.64
C ASP A 484 -4.43 -4.03 8.81
N ASN A 485 -4.35 -5.16 8.11
CA ASN A 485 -3.21 -5.57 7.30
C ASN A 485 -2.84 -4.54 6.21
N ILE A 486 -3.77 -3.70 5.76
CA ILE A 486 -3.56 -2.74 4.69
C ILE A 486 -2.71 -1.53 5.14
N PRO A 487 -3.11 -0.70 6.14
CA PRO A 487 -2.27 0.38 6.67
C PRO A 487 -0.90 -0.09 7.12
N PHE A 488 -0.85 -1.25 7.78
CA PHE A 488 0.41 -1.80 8.28
C PHE A 488 1.36 -2.14 7.13
N THR A 489 0.88 -2.80 6.08
CA THR A 489 1.73 -3.13 4.93
C THR A 489 2.24 -1.87 4.26
N ALA A 490 1.39 -0.86 4.09
CA ALA A 490 1.73 0.42 3.48
C ALA A 490 2.93 1.10 4.15
N THR A 491 2.98 1.12 5.49
CA THR A 491 4.13 1.70 6.21
C THR A 491 5.38 0.86 6.13
N MET A 492 5.24 -0.45 5.98
CA MET A 492 6.38 -1.37 5.90
C MET A 492 7.04 -1.39 4.53
N LEU A 493 6.38 -0.95 3.44
CA LEU A 493 6.96 -1.01 2.09
C LEU A 493 8.30 -0.26 2.01
N PRO A 494 8.40 1.03 2.43
CA PRO A 494 9.67 1.75 2.33
C PRO A 494 10.73 1.18 3.28
N ILE A 495 10.30 0.65 4.43
CA ILE A 495 11.20 0.03 5.41
C ILE A 495 11.82 -1.25 4.85
N VAL A 496 11.00 -2.14 4.28
CA VAL A 496 11.48 -3.39 3.66
C VAL A 496 12.33 -3.09 2.43
N ALA A 497 11.97 -2.09 1.63
CA ALA A 497 12.79 -1.68 0.48
C ALA A 497 14.19 -1.23 0.90
N TYR A 498 14.28 -0.39 1.92
CA TYR A 498 15.56 0.04 2.47
C TYR A 498 16.37 -1.15 3.00
N LEU A 499 15.77 -1.98 3.85
CA LEU A 499 16.44 -3.14 4.45
C LEU A 499 16.90 -4.15 3.39
N THR A 500 16.13 -4.34 2.32
CA THR A 500 16.48 -5.20 1.20
C THR A 500 17.75 -4.73 0.49
N ARG A 501 17.97 -3.41 0.38
CA ARG A 501 19.16 -2.83 -0.25
C ARG A 501 20.40 -2.87 0.64
N VAL A 502 20.25 -2.74 1.97
CA VAL A 502 21.38 -2.57 2.88
C VAL A 502 21.82 -3.86 3.59
N ILE A 503 20.92 -4.85 3.74
CA ILE A 503 21.24 -6.12 4.39
C ILE A 503 21.83 -7.09 3.37
N PRO A 504 23.07 -7.58 3.57
CA PRO A 504 23.69 -8.54 2.67
C PRO A 504 22.85 -9.82 2.50
N GLY A 505 22.58 -10.22 1.26
CA GLY A 505 21.81 -11.43 0.93
C GLY A 505 20.29 -11.22 0.85
N ALA A 506 19.79 -10.04 1.23
CA ALA A 506 18.38 -9.71 1.08
C ALA A 506 17.97 -9.45 -0.38
N ASP A 507 18.94 -9.33 -1.30
CA ASP A 507 18.74 -9.14 -2.76
C ASP A 507 17.84 -10.22 -3.40
N SER A 508 17.72 -11.38 -2.75
CA SER A 508 16.79 -12.45 -3.14
C SER A 508 15.31 -12.05 -3.06
N GLY A 509 14.98 -10.90 -2.44
CA GLY A 509 13.63 -10.44 -2.21
C GLY A 509 12.93 -11.12 -1.02
N VAL A 510 13.65 -11.92 -0.22
CA VAL A 510 13.09 -12.69 0.90
C VAL A 510 12.33 -11.84 1.92
N LEU A 511 12.73 -10.59 2.13
CA LEU A 511 12.06 -9.70 3.08
C LEU A 511 10.66 -9.28 2.59
N TRP A 512 10.43 -9.24 1.28
CA TRP A 512 9.10 -9.01 0.71
C TRP A 512 8.16 -10.18 0.99
N TRP A 513 8.66 -11.42 0.91
CA TRP A 513 7.90 -12.62 1.25
C TRP A 513 7.64 -12.72 2.75
N ALA A 514 8.62 -12.33 3.58
CA ALA A 514 8.44 -12.22 5.02
C ALA A 514 7.33 -11.21 5.37
N LEU A 515 7.30 -10.05 4.71
CA LEU A 515 6.24 -9.06 4.89
C LEU A 515 4.87 -9.59 4.41
N ALA A 516 4.81 -10.23 3.23
CA ALA A 516 3.58 -10.79 2.68
C ALA A 516 2.99 -11.86 3.61
N PHE A 517 3.79 -12.85 4.04
CA PHE A 517 3.33 -13.85 5.01
C PHE A 517 2.96 -13.21 6.35
N GLY A 518 3.78 -12.28 6.85
CA GLY A 518 3.54 -11.60 8.12
C GLY A 518 2.22 -10.84 8.11
N ALA A 519 1.99 -9.97 7.13
CA ALA A 519 0.75 -9.21 7.01
C ALA A 519 -0.47 -10.11 6.79
N CYS A 520 -0.45 -11.00 5.79
CA CYS A 520 -1.62 -11.78 5.43
C CYS A 520 -1.94 -12.90 6.45
N PHE A 521 -0.93 -13.62 6.95
CA PHE A 521 -1.16 -14.65 7.97
C PHE A 521 -1.42 -14.01 9.35
N GLY A 522 -0.76 -12.89 9.65
CA GLY A 522 -0.99 -12.10 10.85
C GLY A 522 -2.42 -11.64 11.01
N GLY A 523 -3.05 -11.20 9.90
CA GLY A 523 -4.46 -10.79 9.86
C GLY A 523 -5.46 -11.85 10.37
N ASN A 524 -5.07 -13.12 10.43
CA ASN A 524 -5.87 -14.18 11.06
C ASN A 524 -5.87 -14.16 12.58
N GLY A 525 -4.96 -13.42 13.24
CA GLY A 525 -4.76 -13.53 14.68
C GLY A 525 -5.95 -13.05 15.51
N THR A 526 -6.68 -12.02 15.05
CA THR A 526 -7.84 -11.47 15.78
C THR A 526 -8.96 -11.05 14.83
N MET A 527 -10.11 -10.66 15.41
CA MET A 527 -11.27 -10.22 14.64
C MET A 527 -11.03 -8.97 13.79
N ILE A 528 -10.10 -8.10 14.20
CA ILE A 528 -9.82 -6.81 13.56
C ILE A 528 -8.59 -6.84 12.64
N GLY A 529 -7.83 -7.94 12.64
CA GLY A 529 -6.56 -8.01 11.90
C GLY A 529 -6.70 -8.00 10.37
N ALA A 530 -7.86 -8.37 9.85
CA ALA A 530 -8.17 -8.30 8.43
C ALA A 530 -9.63 -7.88 8.22
N SER A 531 -9.88 -7.07 7.19
CA SER A 531 -11.23 -6.55 6.92
C SER A 531 -12.23 -7.66 6.60
N ALA A 532 -11.78 -8.78 5.99
CA ALA A 532 -12.62 -9.94 5.72
C ALA A 532 -13.16 -10.57 7.01
N ASN A 533 -12.38 -10.54 8.11
CA ASN A 533 -12.80 -11.04 9.41
C ASN A 533 -13.94 -10.18 9.96
N VAL A 534 -13.75 -8.86 9.99
CA VAL A 534 -14.73 -7.88 10.50
C VAL A 534 -16.03 -7.98 9.73
N VAL A 535 -15.96 -8.00 8.40
CA VAL A 535 -17.14 -8.07 7.52
C VAL A 535 -17.91 -9.37 7.73
N THR A 536 -17.21 -10.51 7.76
CA THR A 536 -17.84 -11.82 7.99
C THR A 536 -18.55 -11.87 9.34
N LEU A 537 -17.85 -11.42 10.39
CA LEU A 537 -18.39 -11.44 11.75
C LEU A 537 -19.52 -10.44 11.93
N GLY A 538 -19.48 -9.28 11.25
CA GLY A 538 -20.58 -8.33 11.22
C GLY A 538 -21.84 -8.88 10.56
N ILE A 539 -21.70 -9.64 9.46
CA ILE A 539 -22.83 -10.34 8.83
C ILE A 539 -23.38 -11.43 9.76
N ALA A 540 -22.49 -12.20 10.40
CA ALA A 540 -22.90 -13.23 11.36
C ALA A 540 -23.64 -12.62 12.57
N GLU A 541 -23.17 -11.49 13.09
CA GLU A 541 -23.82 -10.74 14.16
C GLU A 541 -25.19 -10.20 13.73
N ALA A 542 -25.29 -9.60 12.53
CA ALA A 542 -26.56 -9.15 11.97
C ALA A 542 -27.57 -10.31 11.78
N ALA A 543 -27.08 -11.53 11.52
CA ALA A 543 -27.88 -12.75 11.46
C ALA A 543 -28.20 -13.36 12.84
N GLY A 544 -27.81 -12.72 13.96
CA GLY A 544 -28.09 -13.17 15.32
C GLY A 544 -27.05 -14.11 15.93
N HIS A 545 -25.85 -14.22 15.32
CA HIS A 545 -24.75 -15.07 15.78
C HIS A 545 -23.49 -14.27 16.13
N PRO A 546 -23.54 -13.42 17.18
CA PRO A 546 -22.40 -12.59 17.56
C PRO A 546 -21.22 -13.44 18.06
N VAL A 547 -20.01 -13.00 17.74
CA VAL A 547 -18.76 -13.62 18.21
C VAL A 547 -18.04 -12.66 19.15
N ARG A 548 -17.63 -13.17 20.31
CA ARG A 548 -16.80 -12.39 21.23
C ARG A 548 -15.35 -12.37 20.75
N PHE A 549 -14.69 -11.22 20.85
CA PHE A 549 -13.28 -11.02 20.50
C PHE A 549 -12.36 -12.14 21.00
N PHE A 550 -12.38 -12.43 22.30
CA PHE A 550 -11.54 -13.46 22.90
C PHE A 550 -11.89 -14.89 22.45
N GLN A 551 -13.14 -15.15 22.07
CA GLN A 551 -13.56 -16.46 21.57
C GLN A 551 -12.95 -16.73 20.18
N PHE A 552 -13.01 -15.73 19.30
CA PHE A 552 -12.36 -15.79 17.98
C PHE A 552 -10.84 -15.90 18.15
N MET A 553 -10.24 -14.96 18.89
CA MET A 553 -8.79 -14.87 19.07
C MET A 553 -8.19 -16.17 19.63
N LYS A 554 -8.84 -16.84 20.59
CA LYS A 554 -8.32 -18.09 21.15
C LYS A 554 -8.11 -19.18 20.09
N VAL A 555 -8.98 -19.25 19.08
CA VAL A 555 -8.89 -20.24 18.00
C VAL A 555 -8.02 -19.71 16.86
N ALA A 556 -8.24 -18.47 16.45
CA ALA A 556 -7.62 -17.89 15.27
C ALA A 556 -6.13 -17.54 15.50
N PHE A 557 -5.79 -16.99 16.68
CA PHE A 557 -4.41 -16.64 17.05
C PHE A 557 -3.49 -17.85 17.12
N LEU A 558 -3.99 -18.98 17.64
CA LEU A 558 -3.20 -20.22 17.68
C LEU A 558 -2.88 -20.70 16.27
N TYR A 559 -3.85 -20.67 15.36
CA TYR A 559 -3.61 -21.03 13.96
C TYR A 559 -2.65 -20.04 13.28
N MET A 560 -2.77 -18.74 13.54
CA MET A 560 -1.84 -17.72 13.05
C MET A 560 -0.39 -18.03 13.46
N VAL A 561 -0.14 -18.38 14.72
CA VAL A 561 1.21 -18.74 15.19
C VAL A 561 1.73 -19.99 14.45
N LEU A 562 0.87 -20.98 14.19
CA LEU A 562 1.24 -22.18 13.44
C LEU A 562 1.58 -21.87 11.97
N SER A 563 0.76 -21.08 11.28
CA SER A 563 0.98 -20.73 9.88
C SER A 563 2.18 -19.79 9.70
N VAL A 564 2.37 -18.82 10.60
CA VAL A 564 3.55 -17.94 10.61
C VAL A 564 4.82 -18.72 10.95
N GLY A 565 4.75 -19.65 11.91
CA GLY A 565 5.88 -20.54 12.22
C GLY A 565 6.28 -21.41 11.02
N LEU A 566 5.29 -21.94 10.29
CA LEU A 566 5.53 -22.69 9.05
C LEU A 566 6.17 -21.81 7.96
N ALA A 567 5.67 -20.58 7.77
CA ALA A 567 6.27 -19.62 6.85
C ALA A 567 7.70 -19.25 7.25
N ASN A 568 7.98 -19.09 8.54
CA ASN A 568 9.34 -18.80 9.02
C ASN A 568 10.31 -19.94 8.67
N VAL A 569 9.92 -21.18 8.96
CA VAL A 569 10.72 -22.36 8.61
C VAL A 569 10.94 -22.44 7.11
N TRP A 570 9.91 -22.17 6.31
CA TRP A 570 10.03 -22.13 4.85
C TRP A 570 11.06 -21.09 4.39
N LEU A 571 10.92 -19.84 4.84
CA LEU A 571 11.83 -18.77 4.45
C LEU A 571 13.29 -19.10 4.81
N LEU A 572 13.54 -19.61 6.02
CA LEU A 572 14.91 -19.94 6.47
C LEU A 572 15.53 -21.18 5.80
N LEU A 573 14.72 -22.03 5.15
CA LEU A 573 15.23 -23.23 4.47
C LEU A 573 15.51 -22.98 2.99
N PHE A 574 14.75 -22.08 2.35
CA PHE A 574 14.81 -21.84 0.91
C PHE A 574 15.49 -20.52 0.53
N TYR A 575 15.81 -19.66 1.50
CA TYR A 575 16.56 -18.42 1.38
C TYR A 575 17.63 -18.36 2.48
#